data_AF-A0A2E6M0A7-F1
#
_entry.id   AF-A0A2E6M0A7-F1
#
_cell.length_a   1.000
_cell.length_b   1.000
_cell.length_c   1.000
_cell.angle_alpha   90.00
_cell.angle_beta   90.00
_cell.angle_gamma   90.00
#
_symmetry.space_group_name_H-M   'P 1'
#
loop_
_entity.id
_entity.type
_entity.pdbx_description
1 polymer ?
#
loop_
_entity_poly.entity_id
_entity_poly.type
_entity_poly.pdbx_seq_one_letter_code
_entity_poly.pdbx_strand_id
1 'polypeptide(L)'
;MYINSISSAPISKKAFSEYIPAKTADPEPYQSNFSDVSISAEGQSRIERELQNMSSAKASNELIDFRGREGQIRLGLMALGQDQISQWQEQGLELSEETILAAAATFNDAFQSMQALTGSDAGSFALNKHQIVMNSQNVPDWFVEEYQQQIEMMGASDAAKAFKQGELYSVAEINKIRQQPMKQFLSVQYS
;
A
#
# COMPACT_ATOMS: atom_id res chain seq x y z
N MET A 1 -45.40 -4.72 -8.05
CA MET A 1 -44.40 -3.72 -8.46
C MET A 1 -44.57 -2.53 -7.52
N TYR A 2 -43.72 -2.41 -6.50
CA TYR A 2 -43.62 -1.21 -5.66
C TYR A 2 -42.14 -1.10 -5.26
N ILE A 3 -41.47 -0.10 -5.84
CA ILE A 3 -40.09 0.27 -5.54
C ILE A 3 -40.12 1.24 -4.35
N ASN A 4 -39.49 0.85 -3.24
CA ASN A 4 -39.25 1.75 -2.12
C ASN A 4 -37.97 2.54 -2.41
N SER A 5 -38.14 3.84 -2.65
CA SER A 5 -37.06 4.82 -2.70
C SER A 5 -36.52 5.05 -1.28
N ILE A 6 -35.28 4.64 -1.02
CA ILE A 6 -34.56 5.05 0.19
C ILE A 6 -33.83 6.35 -0.17
N SER A 7 -34.33 7.44 0.43
CA SER A 7 -33.73 8.77 0.39
C SER A 7 -32.39 8.76 1.13
N SER A 8 -31.28 8.88 0.40
CA SER A 8 -29.96 9.10 0.99
C SER A 8 -29.91 10.48 1.65
N ALA A 9 -29.86 10.51 2.98
CA ALA A 9 -29.56 11.73 3.72
C ALA A 9 -28.06 12.06 3.55
N PRO A 10 -27.68 13.33 3.35
CA PRO A 10 -26.27 13.73 3.27
C PRO A 10 -25.62 13.60 4.65
N ILE A 11 -24.65 12.69 4.79
CA ILE A 11 -23.85 12.57 6.00
C ILE A 11 -22.93 13.79 6.07
N SER A 12 -23.15 14.59 7.12
CA SER A 12 -22.49 15.88 7.37
C SER A 12 -20.97 15.71 7.51
N LYS A 13 -20.21 16.62 6.87
CA LYS A 13 -18.74 16.77 6.90
C LYS A 13 -18.08 16.76 8.30
N LYS A 14 -18.85 16.77 9.38
CA LYS A 14 -18.35 16.77 10.77
C LYS A 14 -17.89 15.40 11.27
N ALA A 15 -18.30 14.29 10.66
CA ALA A 15 -17.95 12.95 11.15
C ALA A 15 -16.50 12.51 10.81
N PHE A 16 -15.81 13.22 9.91
CA PHE A 16 -14.49 12.82 9.43
C PHE A 16 -13.35 13.11 10.43
N SER A 17 -13.56 14.00 11.40
CA SER A 17 -12.53 14.36 12.39
C SER A 17 -12.29 13.32 13.49
N GLU A 18 -13.14 12.29 13.61
CA GLU A 18 -13.05 11.31 14.72
C GLU A 18 -12.27 10.04 14.38
N TYR A 19 -11.83 9.83 13.14
CA TYR A 19 -11.17 8.58 12.71
C TYR A 19 -9.65 8.64 12.56
N ILE A 20 -9.01 9.75 12.94
CA ILE A 20 -7.55 9.86 12.98
C ILE A 20 -7.12 9.90 14.45
N PRO A 21 -6.42 8.87 15.00
CA PRO A 21 -5.90 8.96 16.36
C PRO A 21 -4.84 10.08 16.41
N ALA A 22 -5.18 11.15 17.13
CA ALA A 22 -4.31 12.28 17.41
C ALA A 22 -3.13 11.83 18.28
N LYS A 23 -1.91 11.94 17.74
CA LYS A 23 -0.69 11.98 18.54
C LYS A 23 -0.73 13.27 19.37
N THR A 24 -0.74 13.13 20.70
CA THR A 24 -0.81 14.22 21.67
C THR A 24 0.39 15.17 21.57
N ALA A 25 0.18 16.34 20.97
CA ALA A 25 0.83 17.62 21.23
C ALA A 25 -0.06 18.70 20.59
N ASP A 26 -0.24 19.85 21.26
CA ASP A 26 -1.16 20.94 20.92
C ASP A 26 -1.34 21.20 19.40
N PRO A 27 -2.58 21.32 18.88
CA PRO A 27 -2.79 21.60 17.46
C PRO A 27 -2.55 23.08 17.20
N GLU A 28 -1.37 23.42 16.69
CA GLU A 28 -1.27 24.58 15.82
C GLU A 28 -2.27 24.41 14.66
N PRO A 29 -2.98 25.48 14.23
CA PRO A 29 -3.93 25.37 13.13
C PRO A 29 -3.16 24.84 11.91
N TYR A 30 -3.53 23.64 11.46
CA TYR A 30 -2.99 23.00 10.27
C TYR A 30 -3.31 23.90 9.08
N GLN A 31 -2.40 24.84 8.78
CA GLN A 31 -2.42 25.57 7.53
C GLN A 31 -2.04 24.55 6.47
N SER A 32 -3.08 24.03 5.82
CA SER A 32 -2.93 23.15 4.67
C SER A 32 -2.35 23.99 3.53
N ASN A 33 -1.03 24.18 3.54
CA ASN A 33 -0.27 24.64 2.38
C ASN A 33 -0.13 23.47 1.40
N PHE A 34 -1.25 22.87 1.02
CA PHE A 34 -1.32 22.06 -0.19
C PHE A 34 -1.32 23.07 -1.33
N SER A 35 -0.14 23.57 -1.69
CA SER A 35 0.09 23.96 -3.07
C SER A 35 -0.41 22.79 -3.91
N ASP A 36 -1.42 23.03 -4.74
CA ASP A 36 -1.93 22.07 -5.71
C ASP A 36 -0.76 21.25 -6.23
N VAL A 37 -0.65 19.98 -5.80
CA VAL A 37 0.34 19.05 -6.32
C VAL A 37 -0.12 18.76 -7.73
N SER A 38 0.14 19.71 -8.62
CA SER A 38 -0.14 19.60 -10.03
C SER A 38 0.67 18.42 -10.49
N ILE A 39 -0.04 17.35 -10.80
CA ILE A 39 0.46 16.25 -11.61
C ILE A 39 1.14 16.89 -12.83
N SER A 40 2.47 16.95 -12.82
CA SER A 40 3.20 17.59 -13.91
C SER A 40 3.02 16.73 -15.16
N ALA A 41 2.73 17.35 -16.31
CA ALA A 41 2.61 16.63 -17.59
C ALA A 41 3.88 15.80 -17.86
N GLU A 42 5.04 16.33 -17.48
CA GLU A 42 6.32 15.61 -17.59
C GLU A 42 6.38 14.38 -16.69
N GLY A 43 5.87 14.46 -15.46
CA GLY A 43 5.77 13.33 -14.54
C GLY A 43 4.84 12.24 -15.08
N GLN A 44 3.69 12.63 -15.65
CA GLN A 44 2.80 11.67 -16.29
C GLN A 44 3.44 10.98 -17.50
N SER A 45 4.06 11.76 -18.40
CA SER A 45 4.77 11.19 -19.54
C SER A 45 5.94 10.28 -19.13
N ARG A 46 6.53 10.46 -17.94
CA ARG A 46 7.52 9.51 -17.40
C ARG A 46 6.83 8.24 -16.91
N ILE A 47 5.76 8.34 -16.14
CA ILE A 47 5.01 7.20 -15.61
C ILE A 47 4.50 6.30 -16.76
N GLU A 48 3.86 6.88 -17.77
CA GLU A 48 3.33 6.16 -18.92
C GLU A 48 4.43 5.41 -19.69
N ARG A 49 5.56 6.08 -19.92
CA ARG A 49 6.72 5.48 -20.58
C ARG A 49 7.26 4.30 -19.78
N GLU A 50 7.36 4.43 -18.47
CA GLU A 50 7.86 3.34 -17.63
C GLU A 50 6.88 2.17 -17.51
N LEU A 51 5.57 2.43 -17.51
CA LEU A 51 4.55 1.38 -17.64
C LEU A 51 4.74 0.59 -18.96
N GLN A 52 4.94 1.28 -20.08
CA GLN A 52 5.18 0.65 -21.39
C GLN A 52 6.51 -0.12 -21.44
N ASN A 53 7.57 0.43 -20.85
CA ASN A 53 8.86 -0.25 -20.74
C ASN A 53 8.72 -1.55 -19.94
N MET A 54 8.01 -1.50 -18.80
CA MET A 54 7.78 -2.67 -17.95
C MET A 54 6.93 -3.73 -18.66
N SER A 55 5.86 -3.34 -19.36
CA SER A 55 5.05 -4.30 -20.12
C SER A 55 5.85 -4.95 -21.25
N SER A 56 6.69 -4.18 -21.93
CA SER A 56 7.55 -4.69 -23.01
C SER A 56 8.61 -5.65 -22.47
N ALA A 57 9.30 -5.29 -21.38
CA ALA A 57 10.29 -6.14 -20.73
C ALA A 57 9.68 -7.46 -20.24
N LYS A 58 8.46 -7.43 -19.71
CA LYS A 58 7.71 -8.63 -19.31
C LYS A 58 7.42 -9.53 -20.52
N ALA A 59 7.09 -8.96 -21.67
CA ALA A 59 6.81 -9.71 -22.90
C ALA A 59 8.09 -10.30 -23.53
N SER A 60 9.23 -9.62 -23.41
CA SER A 60 10.53 -10.07 -23.94
C SER A 60 11.39 -10.85 -22.93
N ASN A 61 10.91 -11.03 -21.70
CA ASN A 61 11.65 -11.65 -20.59
C ASN A 61 12.99 -10.96 -20.29
N GLU A 62 13.02 -9.64 -20.45
CA GLU A 62 14.16 -8.78 -20.13
C GLU A 62 14.23 -8.46 -18.63
N LEU A 63 15.46 -8.25 -18.14
CA LEU A 63 15.69 -7.85 -16.75
C LEU A 63 15.32 -6.37 -16.56
N ILE A 64 14.49 -6.09 -15.55
CA ILE A 64 14.11 -4.73 -15.18
C ILE A 64 15.13 -4.17 -14.17
N ASP A 65 15.69 -3.00 -14.48
CA ASP A 65 16.57 -2.27 -13.55
C ASP A 65 15.76 -1.32 -12.65
N PHE A 66 15.87 -1.54 -11.33
CA PHE A 66 15.22 -0.77 -10.27
C PHE A 66 16.15 0.26 -9.60
N ARG A 67 17.37 0.45 -10.11
CA ARG A 67 18.32 1.47 -9.62
C ARG A 67 18.07 2.83 -10.26
N GLY A 68 18.53 3.88 -9.56
CA GLY A 68 18.35 5.25 -10.02
C GLY A 68 16.89 5.71 -9.97
N ARG A 69 16.62 6.90 -10.49
CA ARG A 69 15.30 7.54 -10.40
C ARG A 69 14.22 6.76 -11.17
N GLU A 70 14.54 6.38 -12.41
CA GLU A 70 13.66 5.62 -13.31
C GLU A 70 13.40 4.22 -12.75
N GLY A 71 14.42 3.61 -12.14
CA GLY A 71 14.27 2.34 -11.45
C GLY A 71 13.35 2.41 -10.23
N GLN A 72 13.38 3.51 -9.47
CA GLN A 72 12.43 3.73 -8.38
C GLN A 72 11.00 3.96 -8.89
N ILE A 73 10.82 4.66 -10.02
CA ILE A 73 9.50 4.77 -10.67
C ILE A 73 8.98 3.38 -11.02
N ARG A 74 9.79 2.54 -11.68
CA ARG A 74 9.42 1.16 -12.01
C ARG A 74 9.11 0.32 -10.76
N LEU A 75 9.86 0.50 -9.68
CA LEU A 75 9.61 -0.19 -8.41
C LEU A 75 8.28 0.22 -7.80
N GLY A 76 7.95 1.51 -7.81
CA GLY A 76 6.68 2.03 -7.32
C GLY A 76 5.49 1.53 -8.15
N LEU A 77 5.61 1.52 -9.48
CA LEU A 77 4.61 0.95 -10.38
C LEU A 77 4.41 -0.54 -10.12
N MET A 78 5.49 -1.29 -9.88
CA MET A 78 5.41 -2.69 -9.49
C MET A 78 4.73 -2.88 -8.13
N ALA A 79 5.07 -2.04 -7.14
CA ALA A 79 4.53 -2.09 -5.79
C ALA A 79 3.01 -1.85 -5.76
N LEU A 80 2.53 -0.88 -6.52
CA LEU A 80 1.10 -0.61 -6.68
C LEU A 80 0.40 -1.65 -7.56
N GLY A 81 1.10 -2.17 -8.57
CA GLY A 81 0.60 -3.16 -9.51
C GLY A 81 -0.15 -2.51 -10.68
N GLN A 82 0.22 -2.92 -11.89
CA GLN A 82 -0.29 -2.31 -13.13
C GLN A 82 -1.81 -2.38 -13.25
N ASP A 83 -2.43 -3.51 -12.93
CA ASP A 83 -3.89 -3.68 -13.03
C ASP A 83 -4.64 -2.73 -12.10
N GLN A 84 -4.13 -2.52 -10.87
CA GLN A 84 -4.73 -1.59 -9.91
C GLN A 84 -4.61 -0.14 -10.39
N ILE A 85 -3.45 0.23 -10.92
CA ILE A 85 -3.21 1.57 -11.47
C ILE A 85 -4.17 1.84 -12.64
N SER A 86 -4.31 0.89 -13.57
CA SER A 86 -5.25 1.02 -14.70
C SER A 86 -6.69 1.18 -14.23
N GLN A 87 -7.13 0.38 -13.24
CA GLN A 87 -8.48 0.49 -12.66
C GLN A 87 -8.75 1.86 -12.03
N TRP A 88 -7.77 2.42 -11.33
CA TRP A 88 -7.89 3.76 -10.74
C TRP A 88 -7.91 4.85 -11.82
N GLN A 89 -7.07 4.72 -12.84
CA GLN A 89 -7.03 5.67 -13.96
C GLN A 89 -8.35 5.67 -14.75
N GLU A 90 -8.94 4.49 -14.99
CA GLU A 90 -10.26 4.35 -15.63
C GLU A 90 -11.38 5.02 -14.83
N GLN A 91 -11.24 5.09 -13.50
CA GLN A 91 -12.17 5.80 -12.60
C GLN A 91 -11.82 7.28 -12.39
N GLY A 92 -10.84 7.80 -13.14
CA GLY A 92 -10.45 9.21 -13.13
C GLY A 92 -9.46 9.60 -12.05
N LEU A 93 -8.76 8.64 -11.42
CA LEU A 93 -7.65 8.89 -10.52
C LEU A 93 -6.32 8.68 -11.24
N GLU A 94 -5.70 9.79 -11.66
CA GLU A 94 -4.32 9.79 -12.14
C GLU A 94 -3.35 9.84 -10.96
N LEU A 95 -2.32 8.97 -10.98
CA LEU A 95 -1.31 8.94 -9.93
C LEU A 95 -0.17 9.89 -10.24
N SER A 96 0.20 10.71 -9.25
CA SER A 96 1.36 11.58 -9.30
C SER A 96 2.67 10.79 -9.21
N GLU A 97 3.75 11.35 -9.75
CA GLU A 97 5.08 10.74 -9.64
C GLU A 97 5.54 10.62 -8.18
N GLU A 98 5.16 11.59 -7.34
CA GLU A 98 5.39 11.53 -5.89
C GLU A 98 4.75 10.31 -5.25
N THR A 99 3.51 9.98 -5.64
CA THR A 99 2.82 8.78 -5.15
C THR A 99 3.51 7.50 -5.61
N ILE A 100 3.99 7.45 -6.85
CA ILE A 100 4.77 6.30 -7.34
C ILE A 100 6.07 6.14 -6.53
N LEU A 101 6.78 7.23 -6.27
CA LEU A 101 8.01 7.21 -5.48
C LEU A 101 7.75 6.84 -4.01
N ALA A 102 6.64 7.29 -3.42
CA ALA A 102 6.22 6.89 -2.07
C ALA A 102 5.92 5.39 -1.99
N ALA A 103 5.31 4.82 -3.03
CA ALA A 103 5.10 3.37 -3.12
C ALA A 103 6.41 2.60 -3.23
N ALA A 104 7.38 3.11 -3.99
CA ALA A 104 8.72 2.52 -4.10
C ALA A 104 9.46 2.52 -2.76
N ALA A 105 9.41 3.63 -2.04
CA ALA A 105 9.99 3.75 -0.70
C ALA A 105 9.35 2.76 0.27
N THR A 106 8.01 2.72 0.31
CA THR A 106 7.26 1.79 1.19
C THR A 106 7.57 0.33 0.87
N PHE A 107 7.73 -0.02 -0.41
CA PHE A 107 8.13 -1.37 -0.81
C PHE A 107 9.52 -1.73 -0.26
N ASN A 108 10.50 -0.84 -0.40
CA ASN A 108 11.85 -1.05 0.11
C ASN A 108 11.85 -1.23 1.64
N ASP A 109 11.09 -0.39 2.36
CA ASP A 109 10.97 -0.46 3.82
C ASP A 109 10.32 -1.78 4.26
N ALA A 110 9.26 -2.21 3.59
CA ALA A 110 8.60 -3.47 3.85
C ALA A 110 9.52 -4.67 3.56
N PHE A 111 10.28 -4.62 2.47
CA PHE A 111 11.22 -5.67 2.09
C PHE A 111 12.42 -5.75 3.06
N GLN A 112 12.95 -4.61 3.52
CA GLN A 112 13.99 -4.57 4.55
C GLN A 112 13.48 -5.10 5.90
N SER A 113 12.27 -4.70 6.30
CA SER A 113 11.64 -5.19 7.53
C SER A 113 11.39 -6.69 7.48
N MET A 114 10.96 -7.20 6.33
CA MET A 114 10.83 -8.63 6.07
C MET A 114 12.16 -9.36 6.23
N GLN A 115 13.22 -8.90 5.56
CA GLN A 115 14.56 -9.51 5.69
C GLN A 115 15.08 -9.47 7.13
N ALA A 116 14.88 -8.37 7.86
CA ALA A 116 15.30 -8.25 9.25
C ALA A 116 14.57 -9.27 10.14
N LEU A 117 13.31 -9.57 9.83
CA LEU A 117 12.48 -10.52 10.59
C LEU A 117 12.79 -11.98 10.24
N THR A 118 12.99 -12.31 8.97
CA THR A 118 13.16 -13.68 8.48
C THR A 118 14.63 -14.11 8.37
N GLY A 119 15.55 -13.15 8.30
CA GLY A 119 16.95 -13.38 7.93
C GLY A 119 17.14 -13.82 6.47
N SER A 120 16.15 -13.59 5.61
CA SER A 120 16.11 -14.12 4.24
C SER A 120 15.28 -13.24 3.30
N ASP A 121 15.62 -13.26 2.01
CA ASP A 121 14.79 -12.69 0.94
C ASP A 121 13.49 -13.49 0.71
N ALA A 122 13.39 -14.69 1.29
CA ALA A 122 12.20 -15.52 1.25
C ALA A 122 11.25 -15.11 2.39
N GLY A 123 10.31 -14.22 2.08
CA GLY A 123 9.21 -13.84 2.96
C GLY A 123 8.07 -13.19 2.19
N SER A 124 7.06 -12.72 2.92
CA SER A 124 5.94 -11.98 2.34
C SER A 124 5.58 -10.78 3.21
N PHE A 125 5.15 -9.72 2.53
CA PHE A 125 4.57 -8.54 3.13
C PHE A 125 3.37 -8.08 2.29
N ALA A 126 2.48 -7.34 2.92
CA ALA A 126 1.34 -6.67 2.28
C ALA A 126 1.56 -5.16 2.33
N LEU A 127 1.22 -4.46 1.25
CA LEU A 127 1.28 -3.00 1.16
C LEU A 127 -0.13 -2.41 1.27
N ASN A 128 -0.26 -1.34 2.04
CA ASN A 128 -1.48 -0.53 2.14
C ASN A 128 -1.50 0.51 1.01
N LYS A 129 -1.73 0.03 -0.21
CA LYS A 129 -1.61 0.84 -1.43
C LYS A 129 -2.51 2.08 -1.39
N HIS A 130 -3.74 1.94 -0.91
CA HIS A 130 -4.67 3.06 -0.74
C HIS A 130 -4.14 4.13 0.20
N GLN A 131 -3.64 3.75 1.38
CA GLN A 131 -3.08 4.72 2.32
C GLN A 131 -1.86 5.44 1.76
N ILE A 132 -1.00 4.75 1.00
CA ILE A 132 0.13 5.38 0.31
C ILE A 132 -0.38 6.49 -0.63
N VAL A 133 -1.37 6.20 -1.46
CA VAL A 133 -1.95 7.19 -2.39
C VAL A 133 -2.61 8.35 -1.62
N MET A 134 -3.44 8.06 -0.62
CA MET A 134 -4.13 9.08 0.19
C MET A 134 -3.16 10.00 0.93
N ASN A 135 -1.97 9.52 1.29
CA ASN A 135 -0.95 10.32 1.97
C ASN A 135 -0.15 11.22 1.00
N SER A 136 -0.11 10.87 -0.28
CA SER A 136 0.75 11.52 -1.26
C SER A 136 0.00 12.43 -2.25
N GLN A 137 -1.32 12.32 -2.33
CA GLN A 137 -2.12 13.18 -3.19
C GLN A 137 -3.58 13.27 -2.74
N ASN A 138 -4.28 14.29 -3.24
CA ASN A 138 -5.73 14.34 -3.13
C ASN A 138 -6.35 13.17 -3.91
N VAL A 139 -7.37 12.56 -3.33
CA VAL A 139 -8.11 11.45 -3.92
C VAL A 139 -9.61 11.76 -3.96
N PRO A 140 -10.35 11.16 -4.90
CA PRO A 140 -11.81 11.24 -4.91
C PRO A 140 -12.43 10.40 -3.78
N ASP A 141 -13.64 10.77 -3.34
CA ASP A 141 -14.33 10.10 -2.23
C ASP A 141 -14.51 8.59 -2.46
N TRP A 142 -14.79 8.16 -3.70
CA TRP A 142 -14.94 6.74 -4.04
C TRP A 142 -13.69 5.91 -3.72
N PHE A 143 -12.50 6.52 -3.76
CA PHE A 143 -11.25 5.84 -3.45
C PHE A 143 -11.13 5.53 -1.95
N VAL A 144 -11.65 6.44 -1.12
CA VAL A 144 -11.72 6.25 0.34
C VAL A 144 -12.75 5.17 0.68
N GLU A 145 -13.88 5.15 -0.02
CA GLU A 145 -14.90 4.10 0.13
C GLU A 145 -14.36 2.72 -0.29
N GLU A 146 -13.63 2.65 -1.41
CA GLU A 146 -12.96 1.42 -1.87
C GLU A 146 -11.99 0.89 -0.81
N TYR A 147 -11.21 1.78 -0.19
CA TYR A 147 -10.30 1.41 0.91
C TYR A 147 -11.05 0.81 2.10
N GLN A 148 -12.16 1.42 2.52
CA GLN A 148 -12.97 0.90 3.63
C GLN A 148 -13.51 -0.50 3.32
N GLN A 149 -14.03 -0.72 2.11
CA GLN A 149 -14.51 -2.02 1.67
C GLN A 149 -13.38 -3.05 1.64
N GLN A 150 -12.19 -2.69 1.15
CA GLN A 150 -11.03 -3.57 1.15
C GLN A 150 -10.68 -4.00 2.58
N ILE A 151 -10.62 -3.06 3.52
CA ILE A 151 -10.31 -3.33 4.93
C ILE A 151 -11.36 -4.24 5.57
N GLU A 152 -12.64 -4.06 5.25
CA GLU A 152 -13.72 -4.95 5.70
C GLU A 152 -13.58 -6.36 5.13
N MET A 153 -13.27 -6.49 3.83
CA MET A 153 -13.05 -7.77 3.17
C MET A 153 -11.85 -8.54 3.72
N MET A 154 -10.82 -7.84 4.20
CA MET A 154 -9.66 -8.45 4.87
C MET A 154 -9.97 -8.99 6.28
N GLY A 155 -11.15 -8.68 6.83
CA GLY A 155 -11.62 -9.18 8.12
C GLY A 155 -10.71 -8.84 9.30
N ALA A 156 -10.45 -9.83 10.16
CA ALA A 156 -9.64 -9.69 11.39
C ALA A 156 -8.15 -10.06 11.21
N SER A 157 -7.65 -10.06 9.97
CA SER A 157 -6.24 -10.34 9.69
C SER A 157 -5.30 -9.31 10.33
N ASP A 158 -4.06 -9.71 10.61
CA ASP A 158 -3.08 -8.79 11.22
C ASP A 158 -2.74 -7.62 10.29
N ALA A 159 -2.73 -7.84 8.99
CA ALA A 159 -2.61 -6.78 7.99
C ALA A 159 -3.79 -5.78 8.09
N ALA A 160 -5.03 -6.26 8.22
CA ALA A 160 -6.20 -5.38 8.38
C ALA A 160 -6.11 -4.54 9.67
N LYS A 161 -5.63 -5.12 10.77
CA LYS A 161 -5.42 -4.38 12.03
C LYS A 161 -4.36 -3.30 11.88
N ALA A 162 -3.22 -3.63 11.27
CA ALA A 162 -2.14 -2.68 11.01
C ALA A 162 -2.63 -1.53 10.10
N PHE A 163 -3.32 -1.87 9.01
CA PHE A 163 -3.79 -0.86 8.06
C PHE A 163 -4.84 0.08 8.68
N LYS A 164 -5.76 -0.43 9.53
CA LYS A 164 -6.69 0.42 10.31
C LYS A 164 -5.99 1.40 11.25
N GLN A 165 -4.75 1.13 11.64
CA GLN A 165 -3.93 2.01 12.47
C GLN A 165 -3.12 3.02 11.64
N GLY A 166 -3.24 2.97 10.31
CA GLY A 166 -2.50 3.84 9.39
C GLY A 166 -1.15 3.30 8.95
N GLU A 167 -0.80 2.06 9.30
CA GLU A 167 0.44 1.44 8.84
C GLU A 167 0.43 1.27 7.31
N LEU A 168 1.58 1.57 6.69
CA LEU A 168 1.74 1.52 5.23
C LEU A 168 2.03 0.12 4.70
N TYR A 169 2.49 -0.79 5.56
CA TYR A 169 2.73 -2.18 5.23
C TYR A 169 2.58 -3.09 6.45
N SER A 170 2.43 -4.38 6.19
CA SER A 170 2.42 -5.43 7.20
C SER A 170 3.31 -6.57 6.74
N VAL A 171 4.26 -6.96 7.59
CA VAL A 171 5.09 -8.15 7.36
C VAL A 171 4.48 -9.28 8.17
N ALA A 172 4.15 -10.40 7.52
CA ALA A 172 3.73 -11.57 8.26
C ALA A 172 4.95 -12.18 8.97
N GLU A 173 4.88 -12.36 10.28
CA GLU A 173 5.79 -13.31 10.94
C GLU A 173 5.50 -14.68 10.32
N ILE A 174 6.47 -15.22 9.58
CA ILE A 174 6.44 -16.63 9.23
C ILE A 174 6.54 -17.36 10.57
N ASN A 175 5.40 -17.87 11.02
CA ASN A 175 5.26 -18.66 12.23
C ASN A 175 6.53 -19.50 12.47
N LYS A 176 7.18 -19.32 13.63
CA LYS A 176 8.37 -20.03 14.16
C LYS A 176 8.22 -21.57 14.24
N ILE A 177 7.31 -22.19 13.50
CA ILE A 177 7.04 -23.63 13.51
C ILE A 177 8.20 -24.43 12.87
N ARG A 178 9.11 -23.80 12.12
CA ARG A 178 10.33 -24.45 11.59
C ARG A 178 11.59 -24.34 12.46
N GLN A 179 11.49 -23.79 13.68
CA GLN A 179 12.63 -23.75 14.62
C GLN A 179 12.31 -24.38 15.98
N GLN A 180 11.54 -25.48 16.01
CA GLN A 180 11.80 -26.44 17.09
C GLN A 180 13.04 -27.25 16.70
N PRO A 181 14.20 -27.10 17.38
CA PRO A 181 15.22 -28.13 17.27
C PRO A 181 14.56 -29.43 17.71
N MET A 182 14.65 -30.48 16.88
CA MET A 182 14.32 -31.83 17.32
C MET A 182 15.20 -32.12 18.55
N LYS A 183 14.64 -31.90 19.74
CA LYS A 183 15.24 -32.33 21.00
C LYS A 183 15.39 -33.84 20.87
N GLN A 184 16.64 -34.23 20.71
CA GLN A 184 17.20 -35.56 20.72
C GLN A 184 16.35 -36.52 21.57
N PHE A 185 15.72 -37.51 20.94
CA PHE A 185 15.31 -38.72 21.64
C PHE A 185 16.58 -39.53 21.95
N LEU A 186 17.22 -39.21 23.07
CA LEU A 186 18.19 -40.09 23.71
C LEU A 186 17.86 -40.17 25.20
N SER A 187 17.01 -41.12 25.56
CA SER A 187 17.05 -41.78 26.87
C SER A 187 16.16 -43.03 26.85
N VAL A 188 16.75 -44.16 26.51
CA VAL A 188 16.40 -45.42 27.20
C VAL A 188 17.71 -46.09 27.55
N GLN A 189 18.25 -45.70 28.71
CA GLN A 189 19.02 -46.65 29.51
C GLN A 189 18.01 -47.49 30.28
N TYR A 190 18.08 -48.80 30.14
CA TYR A 190 17.74 -49.72 31.22
C TYR A 190 18.84 -50.77 31.31
N SER A 191 19.15 -51.05 32.57
CA SER A 191 20.26 -51.85 33.12
C SER A 191 20.28 -53.30 32.67
#